data_AF-A0A963J175-F1
#
_entry.id   AF-A0A963J175-F1
#
_cell.length_a   1.000
_cell.length_b   1.000
_cell.length_c   1.000
_cell.angle_alpha   90.00
_cell.angle_beta   90.00
_cell.angle_gamma   90.00
#
_symmetry.space_group_name_H-M   'P 1'
#
loop_
_entity.id
_entity.type
_entity.pdbx_description
1 polymer ?
#
loop_
_entity_poly.entity_id
_entity_poly.type
_entity_poly.pdbx_seq_one_letter_code
_entity_poly.pdbx_strand_id
1 'polypeptide(L)'
;MLSPFLVIAASFAYLLLLFAVAYWADRRAQQGRSVIANPWVYALSLAVYCTAWTYFGSVGRAASGGVWFLPIYLGPTLVMVLGWIVLRKMIRIAKTYRITSIADFIASRYGKSPLLAGLVTLIAVVGIVPYIALQLKAVSAGYSLLTA
;
A
#
# COMPACT_ATOMS: atom_id res chain seq x y z
N MET A 1 29.23 -9.41 0.58
CA MET A 1 28.59 -10.10 -0.55
C MET A 1 27.84 -11.29 0.01
N LEU A 2 26.51 -11.32 -0.08
CA LEU A 2 25.70 -12.47 0.34
C LEU A 2 25.58 -13.47 -0.81
N SER A 3 25.47 -14.76 -0.49
CA SER A 3 25.21 -15.79 -1.51
C SER A 3 23.85 -15.54 -2.19
N PRO A 4 23.77 -15.56 -3.53
CA PRO A 4 22.50 -15.47 -4.26
C PRO A 4 21.45 -16.47 -3.78
N PHE A 5 21.89 -17.70 -3.45
CA PHE A 5 21.03 -18.74 -2.91
C PHE A 5 20.40 -18.32 -1.59
N LEU A 6 21.18 -17.71 -0.69
CA LEU A 6 20.67 -17.25 0.61
C LEU A 6 19.61 -16.16 0.44
N VAL A 7 19.85 -15.18 -0.44
CA VAL A 7 18.91 -14.06 -0.68
C VAL A 7 17.60 -14.57 -1.28
N ILE A 8 17.67 -15.47 -2.27
CA ILE A 8 16.50 -16.08 -2.90
C ILE A 8 15.74 -16.94 -1.88
N ALA A 9 16.43 -17.82 -1.16
CA ALA A 9 15.81 -18.69 -0.16
C ALA A 9 15.11 -17.89 0.94
N ALA A 10 15.76 -16.85 1.46
CA ALA A 10 15.16 -15.95 2.46
C ALA A 10 13.93 -15.22 1.91
N SER A 11 13.98 -14.76 0.66
CA SER A 11 12.84 -14.08 0.00
C SER A 11 11.64 -15.02 -0.17
N PHE A 12 11.88 -16.26 -0.64
CA PHE A 12 10.82 -17.27 -0.75
C PHE A 12 10.25 -17.67 0.62
N ALA A 13 11.11 -17.88 1.62
CA ALA A 13 10.67 -18.20 2.97
C ALA A 13 9.80 -17.07 3.56
N TYR A 14 10.18 -15.81 3.35
CA TYR A 14 9.41 -14.66 3.76
C TYR A 14 8.04 -14.59 3.07
N LEU A 15 7.99 -14.78 1.74
CA LEU A 15 6.72 -14.81 1.00
C LEU A 15 5.82 -15.96 1.48
N LEU A 16 6.36 -17.16 1.65
CA LEU A 16 5.61 -18.31 2.16
C LEU A 16 5.03 -18.03 3.55
N LEU A 17 5.79 -17.38 4.43
CA LEU A 17 5.31 -16.97 5.74
C LEU A 17 4.13 -15.99 5.63
N LEU A 18 4.24 -14.97 4.76
CA LEU A 18 3.15 -14.01 4.53
C LEU A 18 1.88 -14.70 4.00
N PHE A 19 2.02 -15.59 3.02
CA PHE A 19 0.89 -16.37 2.48
C PHE A 19 0.30 -17.32 3.53
N ALA A 20 1.12 -17.95 4.37
CA ALA A 20 0.66 -18.81 5.45
C ALA A 20 -0.15 -18.02 6.50
N VAL A 21 0.32 -16.82 6.86
CA VAL A 21 -0.41 -15.92 7.78
C VAL A 21 -1.74 -15.47 7.16
N ALA A 22 -1.76 -15.08 5.89
CA ALA A 22 -2.97 -14.70 5.18
C ALA A 22 -3.98 -15.86 5.12
N TYR A 23 -3.53 -17.05 4.70
CA TYR A 23 -4.36 -18.25 4.65
C TYR A 23 -4.96 -18.62 6.01
N TRP A 24 -4.14 -18.57 7.07
CA TRP A 24 -4.59 -18.84 8.43
C TRP A 24 -5.66 -17.83 8.88
N ALA A 25 -5.45 -16.54 8.59
CA ALA A 25 -6.37 -15.46 8.95
C ALA A 25 -7.72 -15.60 8.24
N ASP A 26 -7.71 -15.91 6.93
CA ASP A 26 -8.92 -16.13 6.14
C ASP A 26 -9.69 -17.37 6.61
N ARG A 27 -8.99 -18.48 6.89
CA ARG A 27 -9.61 -19.70 7.42
C ARG A 27 -10.28 -19.45 8.77
N ARG A 28 -9.63 -18.71 9.68
CA ARG A 28 -10.19 -18.28 10.97
C ARG A 28 -11.44 -17.41 10.78
N ALA A 29 -11.43 -16.50 9.81
CA ALA A 29 -12.58 -15.66 9.50
C ALA A 29 -13.78 -16.47 8.99
N GLN A 30 -13.56 -17.45 8.11
CA GLN A 30 -14.61 -18.36 7.62
C GLN A 30 -15.22 -19.23 8.73
N GLN A 31 -14.44 -19.57 9.76
CA GLN A 31 -14.90 -20.31 10.94
C GLN A 31 -15.64 -19.42 11.96
N GLY A 32 -15.95 -18.16 11.63
CA GLY A 32 -16.61 -17.22 12.54
C GLY A 32 -15.70 -16.65 13.63
N ARG A 33 -14.40 -16.97 13.63
CA ARG A 33 -13.39 -16.48 14.59
C ARG A 33 -12.44 -15.48 13.92
N SER A 34 -13.01 -14.44 13.31
CA SER A 34 -12.24 -13.47 12.52
C SER A 34 -11.20 -12.74 13.37
N VAL A 35 -9.93 -12.90 12.99
CA VAL A 35 -8.79 -12.18 13.57
C VAL A 35 -8.51 -10.85 12.85
N ILE A 36 -9.00 -10.72 11.61
CA ILE A 36 -8.83 -9.53 10.77
C ILE A 36 -9.86 -8.43 11.07
N ALA A 37 -10.99 -8.77 11.70
CA ALA A 37 -12.03 -7.84 12.12
C ALA A 37 -11.63 -7.07 13.39
N ASN A 38 -10.39 -6.57 13.45
CA ASN A 38 -9.80 -5.89 14.60
C ASN A 38 -9.32 -4.49 14.20
N PRO A 39 -9.64 -3.43 14.98
CA PRO A 39 -9.15 -2.07 14.73
C PRO A 39 -7.62 -1.97 14.58
N TRP A 40 -6.85 -2.79 15.30
CA TRP A 40 -5.40 -2.82 15.19
C TRP A 40 -4.92 -3.35 13.85
N VAL A 41 -5.52 -4.42 13.35
CA VAL A 41 -5.21 -4.97 12.02
C VAL A 41 -5.57 -3.95 10.94
N TYR A 42 -6.72 -3.29 11.08
CA TYR A 42 -7.12 -2.20 10.19
C TYR A 42 -6.10 -1.05 10.19
N ALA A 43 -5.69 -0.57 11.36
CA ALA A 43 -4.71 0.52 11.48
C ALA A 43 -3.34 0.12 10.92
N LEU A 44 -2.86 -1.08 11.25
CA LEU A 44 -1.57 -1.60 10.75
C LEU A 44 -1.60 -1.84 9.23
N SER A 45 -2.75 -2.18 8.65
CA SER A 45 -2.87 -2.36 7.19
C SER A 45 -2.60 -1.06 6.42
N LEU A 46 -2.78 0.11 7.05
CA LEU A 46 -2.44 1.41 6.45
C LEU A 46 -0.93 1.55 6.21
N ALA A 47 -0.09 0.76 6.87
CA ALA A 47 1.35 0.72 6.64
C ALA A 47 1.73 0.24 5.22
N VAL A 48 0.78 -0.28 4.43
CA VAL A 48 0.95 -0.52 2.98
C VAL A 48 1.39 0.73 2.21
N TYR A 49 1.14 1.91 2.78
CA TYR A 49 1.69 3.19 2.30
C TYR A 49 3.23 3.19 2.23
N CYS A 50 3.90 2.49 3.15
CA CYS A 50 5.36 2.41 3.23
C CYS A 50 5.89 1.31 2.29
N THR A 51 6.31 1.71 1.10
CA THR A 51 6.77 0.78 0.04
C THR A 51 8.30 0.79 -0.12
N ALA A 52 8.84 0.08 -1.12
CA ALA A 52 10.27 0.16 -1.41
C ALA A 52 10.70 1.60 -1.76
N TRP A 53 9.79 2.41 -2.33
CA TRP A 53 10.00 3.85 -2.49
C TRP A 53 10.30 4.58 -1.17
N THR A 54 9.59 4.26 -0.09
CA THR A 54 9.84 4.84 1.24
C THR A 54 11.25 4.51 1.70
N TYR A 55 11.66 3.25 1.57
CA TYR A 55 12.99 2.80 1.97
C TYR A 55 14.09 3.46 1.14
N PHE A 56 14.12 3.20 -0.17
CA PHE A 56 15.19 3.67 -1.05
C PHE A 56 15.14 5.19 -1.27
N GLY A 57 13.95 5.74 -1.44
CA GLY A 57 13.76 7.17 -1.69
C GLY A 57 14.08 8.04 -0.49
N SER A 58 13.66 7.66 0.73
CA SER A 58 13.98 8.47 1.91
C SER A 58 15.39 8.31 2.39
N VAL A 59 15.98 7.12 2.31
CA VAL A 59 17.42 6.96 2.59
C VAL A 59 18.23 7.80 1.61
N GLY A 60 17.89 7.78 0.30
CA GLY A 60 18.56 8.62 -0.71
C GLY A 60 18.37 10.12 -0.49
N ARG A 61 17.17 10.56 -0.10
CA ARG A 61 16.89 11.96 0.24
C ARG A 61 17.57 12.39 1.54
N ALA A 62 17.67 11.51 2.52
CA ALA A 62 18.41 11.76 3.75
C ALA A 62 19.91 11.89 3.50
N ALA A 63 20.47 11.02 2.65
CA ALA A 63 21.88 11.05 2.29
C ALA A 63 22.28 12.31 1.50
N SER A 64 21.42 12.78 0.60
CA SER A 64 21.72 13.96 -0.25
C SER A 64 21.26 15.29 0.34
N GLY A 65 20.16 15.30 1.10
CA GLY A 65 19.48 16.51 1.57
C GLY A 65 19.14 16.51 3.05
N GLY A 66 19.68 15.59 3.86
CA GLY A 66 19.45 15.56 5.30
C GLY A 66 17.96 15.44 5.66
N VAL A 67 17.46 16.28 6.55
CA VAL A 67 16.10 16.19 7.12
C VAL A 67 14.96 16.51 6.12
N TRP A 68 15.27 16.94 4.89
CA TRP A 68 14.27 17.32 3.89
C TRP A 68 13.39 16.16 3.36
N PHE A 69 13.63 14.92 3.80
CA PHE A 69 12.70 13.82 3.57
C PHE A 69 11.48 13.85 4.51
N LEU A 70 11.59 14.48 5.69
CA LEU A 70 10.56 14.47 6.74
C LEU A 70 9.20 15.03 6.30
N PRO A 71 9.12 16.13 5.51
CA PRO A 71 7.83 16.66 5.07
C PRO A 71 6.98 15.65 4.28
N ILE A 72 7.61 14.68 3.58
CA ILE A 72 6.91 13.61 2.85
C ILE A 72 6.05 12.76 3.81
N TYR A 73 6.48 12.63 5.07
CA TYR A 73 5.81 11.81 6.09
C TYR A 73 4.97 12.64 7.05
N LEU A 74 5.45 13.82 7.42
CA LEU A 74 4.71 14.74 8.30
C LEU A 74 3.41 15.20 7.65
N GLY A 75 3.42 15.52 6.35
CA GLY A 75 2.22 15.95 5.62
C GLY A 75 1.07 14.94 5.70
N PRO A 76 1.24 13.70 5.22
CA PRO A 76 0.22 12.66 5.34
C PRO A 76 -0.19 12.37 6.78
N THR A 77 0.75 12.40 7.73
CA THR A 77 0.45 12.22 9.16
C THR A 77 -0.50 13.31 9.66
N LEU A 78 -0.20 14.58 9.35
CA LEU A 78 -1.06 15.70 9.69
C LEU A 78 -2.43 15.61 9.01
N VAL A 79 -2.49 15.22 7.74
CA VAL A 79 -3.76 15.00 7.04
C VAL A 79 -4.58 13.89 7.71
N MET A 80 -3.94 12.81 8.17
CA MET A 80 -4.63 11.72 8.85
C MET A 80 -5.22 12.16 10.21
N VAL A 81 -4.49 13.00 10.95
CA VAL A 81 -4.90 13.53 12.25
C VAL A 81 -5.96 14.62 12.11
N LEU A 82 -5.70 15.65 11.29
CA LEU A 82 -6.56 16.82 11.15
C LEU A 82 -7.75 16.57 10.20
N GLY A 83 -7.55 15.74 9.17
CA GLY A 83 -8.56 15.39 8.17
C GLY A 83 -9.49 14.24 8.58
N TRP A 84 -9.43 13.79 9.84
CA TRP A 84 -10.19 12.62 10.33
C TRP A 84 -11.70 12.70 10.04
N ILE A 85 -12.31 13.90 10.15
CA ILE A 85 -13.73 14.10 9.87
C ILE A 85 -14.07 13.76 8.42
N VAL A 86 -13.22 14.18 7.47
CA VAL A 86 -13.38 13.93 6.05
C VAL A 86 -13.20 12.44 5.75
N LEU A 87 -12.14 11.83 6.30
CA LEU A 87 -11.87 10.40 6.14
C LEU A 87 -13.00 9.54 6.66
N ARG A 88 -13.53 9.84 7.85
CA ARG A 88 -14.66 9.13 8.44
C ARG A 88 -15.91 9.24 7.55
N LYS A 89 -16.16 10.41 6.96
CA LYS A 89 -17.27 10.61 6.01
C LYS A 89 -17.08 9.77 4.75
N MET A 90 -15.87 9.75 4.17
CA MET A 90 -15.55 8.93 3.00
C MET A 90 -15.74 7.44 3.29
N ILE A 91 -15.22 6.94 4.41
CA ILE A 91 -15.35 5.52 4.81
C ILE A 91 -16.83 5.16 5.00
N ARG A 92 -17.63 6.04 5.62
CA ARG A 92 -19.07 5.79 5.80
C ARG A 92 -19.78 5.67 4.45
N ILE A 93 -19.54 6.61 3.54
CA ILE A 93 -20.13 6.57 2.18
C ILE A 93 -19.71 5.28 1.48
N ALA A 94 -18.43 4.93 1.50
CA ALA A 94 -17.92 3.73 0.85
C ALA A 94 -18.60 2.45 1.39
N LYS A 95 -18.76 2.35 2.71
CA LYS A 95 -19.45 1.21 3.35
C LYS A 95 -20.95 1.17 3.03
N THR A 96 -21.66 2.29 3.14
CA THR A 96 -23.12 2.36 2.89
C THR A 96 -23.46 1.96 1.46
N TYR A 97 -22.67 2.41 0.49
CA TYR A 97 -22.90 2.14 -0.94
C TYR A 97 -22.11 0.94 -1.48
N ARG A 98 -21.41 0.19 -0.62
CA ARG A 98 -20.56 -0.96 -1.00
C ARG A 98 -19.54 -0.65 -2.11
N ILE A 99 -18.96 0.55 -2.05
CA ILE A 99 -17.96 1.03 -3.00
C ILE A 99 -16.61 0.40 -2.64
N THR A 100 -15.96 -0.23 -3.62
CA THR A 100 -14.68 -0.94 -3.43
C THR A 100 -13.50 -0.32 -4.19
N SER A 101 -13.74 0.69 -5.03
CA SER A 101 -12.70 1.36 -5.83
C SER A 101 -12.82 2.88 -5.79
N ILE A 102 -11.70 3.58 -6.05
CA ILE A 102 -11.68 5.05 -6.14
C ILE A 102 -12.51 5.54 -7.34
N ALA A 103 -12.50 4.80 -8.45
CA ALA A 103 -13.29 5.13 -9.64
C ALA A 103 -14.79 5.12 -9.35
N ASP A 104 -15.27 4.06 -8.69
CA ASP A 104 -16.67 3.96 -8.28
C ASP A 104 -17.01 4.99 -7.19
N PHE A 105 -16.08 5.28 -6.28
CA PHE A 105 -16.25 6.34 -5.28
C PHE A 105 -16.51 7.70 -5.93
N ILE A 106 -15.67 8.08 -6.90
CA ILE A 106 -15.83 9.35 -7.61
C ILE A 106 -17.11 9.35 -8.45
N ALA A 107 -17.36 8.29 -9.22
CA ALA A 107 -18.55 8.20 -10.08
C ALA A 107 -19.86 8.23 -9.28
N SER A 108 -19.89 7.64 -8.08
CA SER A 108 -21.07 7.63 -7.21
C SER A 108 -21.55 9.03 -6.82
N ARG A 109 -20.64 10.01 -6.78
CA ARG A 109 -20.97 11.42 -6.53
C ARG A 109 -21.65 12.11 -7.73
N TYR A 110 -21.49 11.58 -8.94
CA TYR A 110 -21.99 12.16 -10.19
C TYR A 110 -23.00 11.22 -10.87
N GLY A 111 -23.95 10.69 -10.10
CA GLY A 111 -25.03 9.86 -10.63
C GLY A 111 -24.58 8.50 -11.18
N LYS A 112 -23.44 7.96 -10.70
CA LYS A 112 -22.85 6.70 -11.17
C LYS A 112 -22.48 6.70 -12.66
N SER A 113 -22.01 7.85 -13.16
CA SER A 113 -21.57 8.00 -14.56
C SER A 113 -20.49 6.96 -14.95
N PRO A 114 -20.78 6.05 -15.91
CA PRO A 114 -19.82 5.04 -16.36
C PRO A 114 -18.62 5.65 -17.06
N LEU A 115 -18.82 6.76 -17.79
CA LEU A 115 -17.74 7.49 -18.47
C LEU A 115 -16.74 8.05 -17.47
N LEU A 116 -17.22 8.65 -16.37
CA LEU A 116 -16.35 9.18 -15.32
C LEU A 116 -15.59 8.04 -14.60
N ALA A 117 -16.27 6.94 -14.29
CA ALA A 117 -15.62 5.76 -13.71
C ALA A 117 -14.52 5.21 -14.62
N GLY A 118 -14.79 5.11 -15.94
CA GLY A 118 -13.82 4.68 -16.94
C GLY A 118 -12.60 5.60 -17.01
N LEU A 119 -12.81 6.92 -17.02
CA LEU A 119 -11.72 7.90 -17.02
C LEU A 119 -10.84 7.80 -15.77
N VAL A 120 -11.44 7.76 -14.58
CA VAL A 120 -10.67 7.61 -13.33
C VAL A 120 -9.89 6.31 -13.31
N THR A 121 -10.49 5.22 -13.80
CA THR A 121 -9.82 3.92 -13.91
C THR A 121 -8.61 4.01 -14.84
N LEU A 122 -8.75 4.63 -16.01
CA LEU A 122 -7.65 4.81 -16.95
C LEU A 122 -6.51 5.61 -16.34
N ILE A 123 -6.82 6.74 -15.68
CA ILE A 123 -5.82 7.57 -15.00
C ILE A 123 -5.10 6.75 -13.92
N ALA A 124 -5.85 6.00 -13.10
CA ALA A 124 -5.28 5.16 -12.06
C ALA A 124 -4.34 4.09 -12.65
N VAL A 125 -4.74 3.42 -13.72
CA VAL A 125 -3.90 2.41 -14.40
C VAL A 125 -2.62 3.05 -14.95
N VAL A 126 -2.73 4.16 -15.67
CA VAL A 126 -1.57 4.88 -16.24
C VAL A 126 -0.60 5.34 -15.14
N GLY A 127 -1.09 5.69 -13.95
CA GLY A 127 -0.24 6.05 -12.81
C GLY A 127 0.37 4.84 -12.08
N ILE A 128 -0.41 3.78 -11.84
CA ILE A 128 0.00 2.63 -11.02
C ILE A 128 0.98 1.73 -11.76
N VAL A 129 0.79 1.48 -13.06
CA VAL A 129 1.66 0.60 -13.85
C VAL A 129 3.13 1.02 -13.81
N PRO A 130 3.51 2.27 -14.16
CA PRO A 130 4.91 2.71 -14.07
C PRO A 130 5.41 2.76 -12.63
N TYR A 131 4.53 3.06 -11.66
CA TYR A 131 4.90 3.01 -10.25
C TYR A 131 5.31 1.60 -9.81
N ILE A 132 4.55 0.57 -10.19
CA ILE A 132 4.91 -0.83 -9.92
C ILE A 132 6.25 -1.17 -10.59
N ALA A 133 6.48 -0.73 -11.83
CA ALA A 133 7.75 -0.95 -12.52
C ALA A 133 8.94 -0.31 -11.77
N LEU A 134 8.77 0.90 -11.22
CA LEU A 134 9.79 1.55 -10.39
C LEU A 134 10.08 0.78 -9.10
N GLN A 135 9.06 0.20 -8.47
CA GLN A 135 9.22 -0.62 -7.26
C GLN A 135 10.04 -1.89 -7.58
N LEU A 136 9.74 -2.57 -8.70
CA LEU A 136 10.50 -3.75 -9.13
C LEU A 136 11.95 -3.41 -9.46
N LYS A 137 12.19 -2.25 -10.11
CA LYS A 137 13.55 -1.75 -10.38
C LYS A 137 14.33 -1.50 -9.08
N ALA A 138 13.69 -0.95 -8.06
CA ALA A 138 14.31 -0.71 -6.76
C ALA A 138 14.70 -2.04 -6.06
N VAL A 139 13.82 -3.04 -6.11
CA VAL A 139 14.12 -4.39 -5.60
C VAL A 139 15.28 -5.03 -6.36
N SER A 140 15.28 -4.94 -7.69
CA SER A 140 16.37 -5.45 -8.53
C SER A 140 17.72 -4.80 -8.19
N ALA A 141 17.74 -3.47 -8.01
CA ALA A 141 18.95 -2.76 -7.60
C ALA A 141 19.41 -3.18 -6.20
N GLY A 142 18.49 -3.34 -5.25
CA GLY A 142 18.79 -3.84 -3.91
C GLY A 142 19.39 -5.24 -3.92
N TYR A 143 18.85 -6.14 -4.74
CA TYR A 143 19.40 -7.48 -4.93
C TYR A 143 20.83 -7.43 -5.45
N SER A 144 21.08 -6.67 -6.53
CA SER A 144 22.42 -6.52 -7.10
C SER A 144 23.43 -5.98 -6.09
N LEU A 145 23.03 -5.06 -5.19
CA LEU A 145 23.91 -4.55 -4.12
C LEU A 145 24.22 -5.59 -3.05
N LEU A 146 23.31 -6.51 -2.75
CA LEU A 146 23.51 -7.54 -1.74
C LEU A 146 24.36 -8.72 -2.26
N THR A 147 24.25 -9.02 -3.56
CA THR A 147 24.90 -10.18 -4.21
C THR A 147 26.09 -9.84 -5.10
N ALA A 148 26.33 -8.55 -5.37
CA ALA A 148 27.65 -8.10 -5.83
C ALA A 148 28.70 -8.64 -4.86
#